data_AF-A0A349TN70-F1
#
_entry.id   AF-A0A349TN70-F1
#
_cell.length_a   1.000
_cell.length_b   1.000
_cell.length_c   1.000
_cell.angle_alpha   90.00
_cell.angle_beta   90.00
_cell.angle_gamma   90.00
#
_symmetry.space_group_name_H-M   'P 1'
#
loop_
_entity.id
_entity.type
_entity.pdbx_description
1 polymer ?
#
loop_
_entity_poly.entity_id
_entity_poly.type
_entity_poly.pdbx_seq_one_letter_code
_entity_poly.pdbx_strand_id
1 'polypeptide(L)'
;EKAKAEQVERDRQLNLEKNKQAEQNAIAAQIKQLIEMNAISKEGDQKFNFTDANAIKHMYVSQAQVDQLSRGTLAIVVQKNGKDRNYVLVPMGVALKIEQRDQEVVLFKAQENTTINEDDPYAEFQIPDDLTW
;
A
#
# COMPACT_ATOMS: atom_id res chain seq x y z
N GLU A 1 23.39 28.58 -30.63
CA GLU A 1 22.83 28.65 -29.26
C GLU A 1 21.57 27.80 -29.01
N LYS A 2 21.01 27.05 -29.99
CA LYS A 2 19.85 26.16 -29.76
C LYS A 2 20.15 24.85 -28.99
N ALA A 3 21.35 24.29 -29.16
CA ALA A 3 21.72 23.00 -28.55
C ALA A 3 21.83 22.99 -27.02
N LYS A 4 21.98 24.15 -26.36
CA LYS A 4 22.01 24.24 -24.89
C LYS A 4 20.61 24.21 -24.26
N ALA A 5 19.59 24.73 -24.96
CA ALA A 5 18.22 24.74 -24.45
C ALA A 5 17.61 23.33 -24.45
N GLU A 6 17.87 22.54 -25.49
CA GLU A 6 17.38 21.16 -25.61
C GLU A 6 18.00 20.19 -24.58
N GLN A 7 19.23 20.45 -24.12
CA GLN A 7 19.83 19.66 -23.04
C GLN A 7 19.17 19.96 -21.69
N VAL A 8 18.88 21.23 -21.39
CA VAL A 8 18.26 21.63 -20.12
C VAL A 8 16.85 21.06 -19.97
N GLU A 9 16.07 21.02 -21.05
CA GLU A 9 14.72 20.44 -21.03
C GLU A 9 14.76 18.93 -20.77
N ARG A 10 15.71 18.22 -21.40
CA ARG A 10 15.88 16.75 -21.24
C ARG A 10 16.36 16.38 -19.83
N ASP A 11 17.30 17.15 -19.27
CA ASP A 11 17.74 16.99 -17.89
C ASP A 11 16.62 17.26 -16.87
N ARG A 12 15.73 18.21 -17.17
CA ARG A 12 14.59 18.54 -16.29
C ARG A 12 13.58 17.40 -16.23
N GLN A 13 13.26 16.77 -17.37
CA GLN A 13 12.35 15.63 -17.43
C GLN A 13 12.90 14.41 -16.67
N LEU A 14 14.19 14.08 -16.88
CA LEU A 14 14.85 12.98 -16.17
C LEU A 14 14.89 13.20 -14.64
N ASN A 15 15.07 14.45 -14.19
CA ASN A 15 15.03 14.78 -12.76
C ASN A 15 13.62 14.69 -12.18
N LEU A 16 12.59 15.08 -12.93
CA LEU A 16 11.19 14.93 -12.51
C LEU A 16 10.81 13.46 -12.32
N GLU A 17 11.19 12.57 -13.25
CA GLU A 17 10.93 11.13 -13.14
C GLU A 17 11.64 10.50 -11.94
N LYS A 18 12.91 10.85 -11.73
CA LYS A 18 13.68 10.41 -10.55
C LYS A 18 13.06 10.89 -9.25
N ASN A 19 12.58 12.14 -9.21
CA ASN A 19 11.96 12.70 -8.02
C ASN A 19 10.64 11.99 -7.69
N LYS A 20 9.82 11.69 -8.70
CA LYS A 20 8.59 10.90 -8.55
C LYS A 20 8.86 9.49 -8.03
N GLN A 21 9.90 8.81 -8.53
CA GLN A 21 10.29 7.49 -8.00
C GLN A 21 10.81 7.58 -6.56
N ALA A 22 11.61 8.60 -6.24
CA ALA A 22 12.11 8.80 -4.88
C ALA A 22 10.96 9.04 -3.88
N GLU A 23 9.94 9.82 -4.27
CA GLU A 23 8.78 10.09 -3.44
C GLU A 23 7.94 8.82 -3.17
N GLN A 24 7.66 8.03 -4.21
CA GLN A 24 6.98 6.74 -4.07
C GLN A 24 7.76 5.78 -3.15
N ASN A 25 9.08 5.72 -3.32
CA ASN A 25 9.95 4.91 -2.46
C ASN A 25 9.94 5.40 -1.01
N ALA A 26 9.87 6.72 -0.79
CA ALA A 26 9.79 7.30 0.55
C ALA A 26 8.47 6.94 1.25
N ILE A 27 7.34 7.00 0.52
CA ILE A 27 6.03 6.58 1.03
C ILE A 27 6.04 5.09 1.41
N ALA A 28 6.55 4.24 0.52
CA ALA A 28 6.66 2.81 0.77
C ALA A 28 7.53 2.51 2.01
N ALA A 29 8.64 3.23 2.18
CA ALA A 29 9.50 3.11 3.36
C ALA A 29 8.77 3.54 4.65
N GLN A 30 8.00 4.63 4.60
CA GLN A 30 7.20 5.09 5.73
C GLN A 30 6.14 4.07 6.15
N ILE A 31 5.46 3.46 5.17
CA ILE A 31 4.51 2.38 5.42
C ILE A 31 5.21 1.18 6.07
N LYS A 32 6.37 0.78 5.54
CA LYS A 32 7.17 -0.31 6.10
C LYS A 32 7.49 -0.08 7.58
N GLN A 33 7.93 1.13 7.94
CA GLN A 33 8.17 1.48 9.35
C GLN A 33 6.90 1.39 10.20
N LEU A 34 5.77 1.89 9.71
CA LEU A 34 4.50 1.82 10.44
C LEU A 34 4.09 0.37 10.72
N ILE A 35 4.29 -0.52 9.74
CA ILE A 35 4.03 -1.95 9.90
C ILE A 35 4.98 -2.52 10.94
N GLU A 36 6.29 -2.30 10.84
CA GLU A 36 7.28 -2.86 11.77
C GLU A 36 7.06 -2.41 13.21
N MET A 37 6.70 -1.15 13.43
CA MET A 37 6.45 -0.62 14.78
C MET A 37 5.16 -1.14 15.42
N ASN A 38 4.17 -1.52 14.60
CA ASN A 38 2.85 -1.95 15.07
C ASN A 38 2.55 -3.41 14.71
N ALA A 39 3.57 -4.16 14.30
CA ALA A 39 3.43 -5.56 13.94
C ALA A 39 3.07 -6.38 15.17
N ILE A 40 1.99 -7.14 15.07
CA ILE A 40 1.56 -8.06 16.10
C ILE A 40 2.03 -9.46 15.72
N SER A 41 2.69 -10.14 16.65
CA SER A 41 3.16 -11.51 16.46
C SER A 41 1.98 -12.45 16.21
N LYS A 42 2.08 -13.22 15.12
CA LYS A 42 1.13 -14.25 14.71
C LYS A 42 1.47 -15.57 15.43
N GLU A 43 1.08 -15.66 16.69
CA GLU A 43 1.33 -16.85 17.51
C GLU A 43 0.03 -17.63 17.66
N GLY A 44 -0.08 -18.75 16.95
CA GLY A 44 -1.21 -19.65 17.10
C GLY A 44 -1.35 -20.63 15.95
N ASP A 45 -2.20 -21.64 16.13
CA ASP A 45 -2.38 -22.74 15.20
C ASP A 45 -3.67 -22.62 14.36
N GLN A 46 -4.43 -21.54 14.54
CA GLN A 46 -5.69 -21.34 13.84
C GLN A 46 -5.44 -20.80 12.43
N LYS A 47 -5.91 -21.54 11.42
CA LYS A 47 -5.81 -21.12 10.02
C LYS A 47 -6.86 -20.05 9.71
N PHE A 48 -6.40 -18.84 9.39
CA PHE A 48 -7.23 -17.76 8.87
C PHE A 48 -6.98 -17.59 7.37
N ASN A 49 -8.05 -17.55 6.57
CA ASN A 49 -7.97 -17.38 5.11
C ASN A 49 -8.26 -15.94 4.74
N PHE A 50 -7.49 -15.39 3.81
CA PHE A 50 -7.66 -14.04 3.27
C PHE A 50 -7.31 -14.04 1.78
N THR A 51 -7.70 -12.98 1.07
CA THR A 51 -7.46 -12.86 -0.37
C THR A 51 -6.31 -11.90 -0.63
N ASP A 52 -5.31 -12.32 -1.41
CA ASP A 52 -4.22 -11.48 -1.92
C ASP A 52 -4.16 -11.66 -3.43
N ALA A 53 -4.27 -10.56 -4.19
CA ALA A 53 -4.14 -10.54 -5.65
C ALA A 53 -4.94 -11.66 -6.35
N ASN A 54 -6.21 -11.83 -5.98
CA ASN A 54 -7.13 -12.85 -6.52
C ASN A 54 -6.77 -14.30 -6.17
N ALA A 55 -5.86 -14.52 -5.22
CA ALA A 55 -5.54 -15.83 -4.68
C ALA A 55 -5.92 -15.91 -3.20
N ILE A 56 -6.55 -17.01 -2.80
CA ILE A 56 -6.83 -17.29 -1.39
C ILE A 56 -5.51 -17.73 -0.73
N LYS A 57 -5.04 -16.92 0.22
CA LYS A 57 -3.90 -17.20 1.08
C LYS A 57 -4.41 -17.51 2.48
N HIS A 58 -3.52 -18.06 3.29
CA HIS A 58 -3.82 -18.34 4.67
C HIS A 58 -2.63 -18.03 5.57
N MET A 59 -2.93 -17.71 6.82
CA MET A 59 -1.94 -17.54 7.87
C MET A 59 -2.40 -18.22 9.14
N TYR A 60 -1.44 -18.63 9.95
CA TYR A 60 -1.69 -19.19 11.27
C TYR A 60 -1.69 -18.06 12.29
N VAL A 61 -2.74 -17.98 13.07
CA VAL A 61 -3.01 -16.95 14.09
C VAL A 61 -3.62 -17.59 15.33
N SER A 62 -3.70 -16.86 16.44
CA SER A 62 -4.46 -17.33 17.60
C SER A 62 -5.97 -17.18 17.39
N GLN A 63 -6.75 -17.95 18.15
CA GLN A 63 -8.21 -17.78 18.19
C GLN A 63 -8.61 -16.35 18.56
N ALA A 64 -7.92 -15.73 19.54
CA ALA A 64 -8.16 -14.35 19.92
C ALA A 64 -7.93 -13.36 18.76
N GLN A 65 -6.92 -13.60 17.92
CA GLN A 65 -6.65 -12.79 16.74
C GLN A 65 -7.71 -12.97 15.66
N VAL A 66 -8.22 -14.19 15.43
CA VAL A 66 -9.35 -14.43 14.52
C VAL A 66 -10.58 -13.64 14.97
N ASP A 67 -10.86 -13.67 16.27
CA ASP A 67 -11.93 -12.90 16.88
C ASP A 67 -11.74 -11.39 16.70
N GLN A 68 -10.52 -10.87 16.89
CA GLN A 68 -10.20 -9.45 16.69
C GLN A 68 -10.24 -9.02 15.21
N LEU A 69 -9.82 -9.90 14.30
CA LEU A 69 -9.94 -9.72 12.85
C LEU A 69 -11.41 -9.70 12.44
N SER A 70 -12.24 -10.56 13.04
CA SER A 70 -13.69 -10.61 12.76
C SER A 70 -14.42 -9.38 13.31
N ARG A 71 -13.96 -8.84 14.45
CA ARG A 71 -14.48 -7.61 15.05
C ARG A 71 -13.99 -6.32 14.39
N GLY A 72 -13.03 -6.38 13.46
CA GLY A 72 -12.44 -5.19 12.84
C GLY A 72 -11.49 -4.40 13.74
N THR A 73 -10.98 -5.01 14.81
CA THR A 73 -9.94 -4.39 15.64
C THR A 73 -8.56 -4.59 15.04
N LEU A 74 -8.36 -5.69 14.32
CA LEU A 74 -7.14 -6.02 13.59
C LEU A 74 -7.37 -6.06 12.08
N ALA A 75 -6.29 -5.86 11.35
CA ALA A 75 -6.22 -5.99 9.90
C ALA A 75 -4.95 -6.75 9.50
N ILE A 76 -4.98 -7.34 8.31
CA ILE A 76 -3.85 -8.03 7.68
C ILE A 76 -3.29 -7.11 6.60
N VAL A 77 -2.00 -6.82 6.73
CA VAL A 77 -1.24 -6.02 5.75
C VAL A 77 -0.11 -6.86 5.17
N VAL A 78 0.27 -6.54 3.93
CA VAL A 78 1.41 -7.15 3.25
C VAL A 78 2.63 -6.24 3.33
N GLN A 79 3.67 -6.73 3.98
CA GLN A 79 4.98 -6.11 3.92
C GLN A 79 5.72 -6.64 2.70
N LYS A 80 5.85 -5.81 1.66
CA LYS A 80 6.66 -6.09 0.47
C LYS A 80 8.14 -5.90 0.85
N ASN A 81 8.94 -6.98 0.89
CA ASN A 81 10.39 -6.90 1.12
C ASN A 81 11.13 -7.51 -0.08
N GLY A 82 11.32 -6.70 -1.13
CA GLY A 82 11.83 -7.18 -2.41
C GLY A 82 10.83 -8.11 -3.09
N LYS A 83 11.20 -9.37 -3.30
CA LYS A 83 10.31 -10.40 -3.89
C LYS A 83 9.47 -11.13 -2.86
N ASP A 84 9.81 -11.02 -1.58
CA ASP A 84 9.11 -11.70 -0.51
C ASP A 84 7.92 -10.87 -0.04
N ARG A 85 6.78 -11.55 0.12
CA ARG A 85 5.56 -10.99 0.71
C ARG A 85 5.40 -11.56 2.10
N ASN A 86 5.57 -10.72 3.12
CA ASN A 86 5.31 -11.13 4.49
C ASN A 86 3.96 -10.59 4.95
N TYR A 87 3.11 -11.47 5.47
CA TYR A 87 1.80 -11.09 6.02
C TYR A 87 1.95 -10.76 7.50
N VAL A 88 1.53 -9.56 7.87
CA VAL A 88 1.67 -9.02 9.22
C VAL A 88 0.30 -8.57 9.73
N LEU A 89 0.04 -8.78 11.01
CA LEU A 89 -1.14 -8.27 11.70
C LEU A 89 -0.82 -6.88 12.24
N VAL A 90 -1.71 -5.93 11.99
CA VAL A 90 -1.62 -4.56 12.55
C VAL A 90 -2.96 -4.13 13.13
N PRO A 91 -2.98 -3.21 14.10
CA PRO A 91 -4.20 -2.59 14.58
C PRO A 91 -4.94 -1.85 13.46
N MET A 92 -6.27 -1.82 13.53
CA MET A 92 -7.12 -1.10 12.55
C MET A 92 -6.70 0.36 12.36
N GLY A 93 -6.36 1.08 13.44
CA GLY A 93 -5.92 2.47 13.34
C GLY A 93 -4.62 2.67 12.56
N VAL A 94 -3.77 1.64 12.46
CA VAL A 94 -2.55 1.66 11.63
C VAL A 94 -2.88 1.26 10.21
N ALA A 95 -3.75 0.26 10.02
CA ALA A 95 -4.22 -0.15 8.71
C ALA A 95 -4.88 1.00 7.95
N LEU A 96 -5.73 1.80 8.60
CA LEU A 96 -6.36 2.99 8.01
C LEU A 96 -5.32 4.03 7.56
N LYS A 97 -4.25 4.24 8.35
CA LYS A 97 -3.15 5.14 8.00
C LYS A 97 -2.33 4.64 6.82
N ILE A 98 -2.19 3.32 6.70
CA ILE A 98 -1.50 2.68 5.58
C ILE A 98 -2.37 2.79 4.33
N GLU A 99 -3.67 2.50 4.44
CA GLU A 99 -4.63 2.58 3.35
C GLU A 99 -4.71 3.98 2.73
N GLN A 100 -4.68 5.04 3.54
CA GLN A 100 -4.63 6.43 3.06
C GLN A 100 -3.38 6.76 2.22
N ARG A 101 -2.34 5.93 2.28
CA ARG A 101 -1.09 6.12 1.54
C ARG A 101 -0.96 5.12 0.38
N ASP A 102 -1.27 3.85 0.66
CA ASP A 102 -1.21 2.74 -0.28
C ASP A 102 -2.24 1.68 0.13
N GLN A 103 -3.32 1.59 -0.65
CA GLN A 103 -4.39 0.62 -0.44
C GLN A 103 -3.94 -0.80 -0.80
N GLU A 104 -2.97 -1.00 -1.71
CA GLU A 104 -2.50 -2.33 -2.09
C GLU A 104 -1.80 -3.08 -0.94
N VAL A 105 -1.34 -2.34 0.06
CA VAL A 105 -0.67 -2.90 1.23
C VAL A 105 -1.67 -3.52 2.21
N VAL A 106 -2.93 -3.09 2.20
CA VAL A 106 -3.97 -3.63 3.10
C VAL A 106 -4.70 -4.77 2.40
N LEU A 107 -4.49 -6.00 2.86
CA LEU A 107 -5.08 -7.20 2.24
C LEU A 107 -6.44 -7.55 2.83
N PHE A 108 -6.58 -7.40 4.15
CA PHE A 108 -7.82 -7.71 4.85
C PHE A 108 -8.06 -6.72 5.97
N LYS A 109 -9.25 -6.13 5.97
CA LYS A 109 -9.82 -5.39 7.10
C LYS A 109 -11.25 -5.86 7.27
N ALA A 110 -11.74 -6.00 8.49
CA ALA A 110 -13.18 -6.20 8.65
C ALA A 110 -13.89 -4.96 8.14
N GLN A 111 -14.87 -5.15 7.27
CA GLN A 111 -15.72 -4.05 6.85
C GLN A 111 -16.60 -3.68 8.05
N GLU A 112 -16.36 -2.51 8.66
CA GLU A 112 -17.51 -1.71 9.06
C GLU A 112 -18.27 -1.41 7.78
N ASN A 113 -19.59 -1.54 7.84
CA ASN A 113 -20.50 -1.48 6.72
C ASN A 113 -20.62 -0.03 6.19
N THR A 114 -19.50 0.59 5.88
CA THR A 114 -19.42 1.86 5.16
C THR A 114 -19.14 1.49 3.73
N THR A 115 -20.23 1.32 3.00
CA THR A 115 -20.29 1.51 1.56
C THR A 115 -19.59 2.83 1.24
N ILE A 116 -18.29 2.78 0.98
CA ILE A 116 -17.59 3.75 0.15
C ILE A 116 -17.16 2.93 -1.05
N ASN A 117 -18.18 2.51 -1.80
CA ASN A 117 -18.07 2.43 -3.23
C ASN A 117 -18.22 3.88 -3.72
N GLU A 118 -17.17 4.68 -3.48
CA GLU A 118 -16.96 5.92 -4.23
C GLU A 118 -15.73 5.56 -5.06
N ASP A 119 -15.97 5.06 -6.27
CA ASP A 119 -15.63 5.86 -7.44
C ASP A 119 -14.15 6.26 -7.32
N ASP A 120 -13.27 5.44 -7.90
CA ASP A 120 -11.92 5.88 -8.25
C ASP A 120 -11.94 6.29 -9.74
N PRO A 121 -12.47 7.48 -10.09
CA PRO A 121 -12.51 7.98 -11.44
C PRO A 121 -11.15 8.58 -11.82
N TYR A 122 -10.14 7.75 -12.11
CA TYR A 122 -8.95 8.17 -12.89
C TYR A 122 -8.25 9.47 -12.41
N ALA A 123 -8.27 9.79 -11.11
CA ALA A 123 -8.09 11.16 -10.64
C ALA A 123 -6.64 11.68 -10.55
N GLU A 124 -5.59 10.89 -10.83
CA GLU A 124 -4.20 11.41 -10.70
C GLU A 124 -3.22 11.05 -11.83
N PHE A 125 -3.70 10.64 -13.00
CA PHE A 125 -2.90 10.83 -14.22
C PHE A 125 -3.23 12.20 -14.84
N GLN A 126 -2.66 13.27 -14.27
CA GLN A 126 -2.34 14.45 -15.09
C GLN A 126 -1.32 13.99 -16.13
N ILE A 127 -1.79 13.63 -17.31
CA ILE A 127 -0.98 13.58 -18.53
C ILE A 127 -0.68 15.05 -18.86
N PRO A 128 0.57 15.52 -18.76
CA PRO A 128 0.89 16.85 -19.23
C PRO A 128 0.92 16.84 -20.75
N ASP A 129 -0.03 17.58 -21.31
CA ASP A 129 0.05 18.40 -22.53
C ASP A 129 1.24 18.11 -23.46
N ASP A 130 1.00 17.39 -24.56
CA ASP A 130 1.78 17.53 -25.79
C ASP A 130 0.92 17.17 -27.01
N LEU A 131 0.43 18.20 -27.71
CA LEU A 131 0.61 18.35 -29.16
C LEU A 131 -0.09 19.63 -29.66
N THR A 132 0.74 20.57 -30.08
CA THR A 132 0.41 21.70 -30.92
C THR A 132 -0.33 21.27 -32.19
N TRP A 133 -1.30 22.07 -32.61
CA TRP A 133 -1.32 22.56 -33.98
C TRP A 133 -1.28 24.09 -33.97
#